data_AF-A0A6J5DNN8-F1
#
_entry.id   AF-A0A6J5DNN8-F1
#
_cell.length_a   1.000
_cell.length_b   1.000
_cell.length_c   1.000
_cell.angle_alpha   90.00
_cell.angle_beta   90.00
_cell.angle_gamma   90.00
#
_symmetry.space_group_name_H-M   'P 1'
#
loop_
_entity.id
_entity.type
_entity.pdbx_description
1 polymer ?
#
loop_
_entity_poly.entity_id
_entity_poly.type
_entity_poly.pdbx_seq_one_letter_code
_entity_poly.pdbx_strand_id
1 'polypeptide(L)'
;MFDLVTDVADYPNFLPWCGGVEIRRQDESGMEARIDINFKGIKQHFATRNTQQRPARIDMEFTDGPFKKFTGAWRFTALRADACKIEFALHYEFSSILLEKIIGPVFSHIANTFVDSFVKRADQRYGKG
;
A
#
# COMPACT_ATOMS: atom_id res chain seq x y z
N MET A 1 -0.92 0.09 13.99
CA MET A 1 -0.57 -0.44 12.65
C MET A 1 -1.72 -0.32 11.66
N PHE A 2 -2.90 -0.89 11.94
CA PHE A 2 -4.05 -0.79 11.04
C PHE A 2 -4.35 0.66 10.60
N ASP A 3 -4.38 1.60 11.54
CA ASP A 3 -4.66 3.01 11.23
C ASP A 3 -3.59 3.64 10.36
N LEU A 4 -2.30 3.29 10.54
CA LEU A 4 -1.22 3.77 9.68
C LEU A 4 -1.39 3.31 8.22
N VAL A 5 -1.89 2.10 8.00
CA VAL A 5 -2.11 1.53 6.65
C VAL A 5 -3.44 2.02 6.05
N THR A 6 -4.39 2.49 6.85
CA THR A 6 -5.63 3.09 6.33
C THR A 6 -5.53 4.60 6.13
N ASP A 7 -4.52 5.25 6.72
CA ASP A 7 -4.19 6.66 6.54
C ASP A 7 -3.45 6.91 5.21
N VAL A 8 -4.11 6.57 4.09
CA VAL A 8 -3.52 6.69 2.74
C VAL A 8 -3.14 8.13 2.40
N ALA A 9 -3.83 9.12 2.98
CA ALA A 9 -3.49 10.54 2.84
C ALA A 9 -2.05 10.86 3.29
N ASP A 10 -1.51 10.10 4.24
CA ASP A 10 -0.17 10.30 4.80
C ASP A 10 0.94 9.64 3.97
N TYR A 11 0.60 8.79 3.00
CA TYR A 11 1.57 8.01 2.22
C TYR A 11 2.65 8.85 1.54
N PRO A 12 2.35 10.01 0.90
CA PRO A 12 3.38 10.87 0.30
C PRO A 12 4.44 11.36 1.29
N ASN A 13 4.14 11.38 2.59
CA ASN A 13 5.06 11.90 3.62
C ASN A 13 6.17 10.91 3.98
N PHE A 14 5.99 9.61 3.74
CA PHE A 14 6.95 8.59 4.18
C PHE A 14 7.24 7.48 3.17
N LEU A 15 6.48 7.37 2.07
CA LEU A 15 6.77 6.45 0.98
C LEU A 15 7.60 7.15 -0.09
N PRO A 16 8.90 6.82 -0.27
CA PRO A 16 9.80 7.57 -1.15
C PRO A 16 9.44 7.54 -2.64
N TRP A 17 8.60 6.59 -3.04
CA TRP A 17 8.14 6.38 -4.41
C TRP A 17 6.72 6.93 -4.64
N CYS A 18 6.04 7.40 -3.59
CA CYS A 18 4.69 7.94 -3.69
C CYS A 18 4.76 9.37 -4.22
N GLY A 19 4.20 9.58 -5.42
CA GLY A 19 4.10 10.89 -6.06
C GLY A 19 2.85 11.67 -5.66
N GLY A 20 1.90 11.03 -4.97
CA GLY A 20 0.62 11.61 -4.60
C GLY A 20 -0.44 10.54 -4.33
N VAL A 21 -1.56 10.95 -3.75
CA VAL A 21 -2.72 10.10 -3.51
C VAL A 21 -4.01 10.87 -3.81
N GLU A 22 -5.00 10.14 -4.29
CA GLU A 22 -6.36 10.65 -4.52
C GLU A 22 -7.35 9.67 -3.86
N ILE A 23 -8.04 10.12 -2.81
CA ILE A 23 -9.07 9.34 -2.15
C ILE A 23 -10.40 9.64 -2.83
N ARG A 24 -10.98 8.64 -3.50
CA ARG A 24 -12.25 8.77 -4.23
C ARG A 24 -13.44 8.50 -3.33
N ARG A 25 -13.30 7.56 -2.41
CA ARG A 25 -14.33 7.20 -1.44
C ARG A 25 -13.68 6.67 -0.16
N GLN A 26 -14.25 7.02 0.99
CA GLN A 26 -13.85 6.47 2.27
C GLN A 26 -15.07 6.41 3.19
N ASP A 27 -15.31 5.24 3.77
CA ASP A 27 -16.35 5.01 4.77
C ASP A 27 -15.86 3.97 5.80
N GLU A 28 -16.71 3.60 6.76
CA GLU A 28 -16.35 2.64 7.81
C GLU A 28 -16.01 1.24 7.28
N SER A 29 -16.59 0.86 6.13
CA SER A 29 -16.43 -0.47 5.54
C SER A 29 -15.21 -0.58 4.62
N GLY A 30 -14.68 0.55 4.14
CA GLY A 30 -13.65 0.52 3.13
C GLY A 30 -13.21 1.87 2.59
N MET A 31 -12.36 1.81 1.56
CA MET A 31 -11.79 2.98 0.90
C MET A 31 -11.47 2.68 -0.55
N GLU A 32 -11.80 3.59 -1.46
CA GLU A 32 -11.29 3.57 -2.83
C GLU A 32 -10.30 4.72 -2.99
N ALA A 33 -9.06 4.39 -3.34
CA ALA A 33 -8.00 5.37 -3.47
C ALA A 33 -7.07 5.02 -4.64
N ARG A 34 -6.54 6.06 -5.26
CA ARG A 34 -5.48 6.02 -6.25
C ARG A 34 -4.17 6.46 -5.59
N ILE A 35 -3.10 5.73 -5.88
CA ILE A 35 -1.74 6.05 -5.48
C ILE A 35 -0.95 6.33 -6.76
N ASP A 36 -0.39 7.53 -6.84
CA ASP A 36 0.55 7.89 -7.89
C ASP A 36 1.96 7.45 -7.48
N ILE A 37 2.67 6.85 -8.42
CA ILE A 37 4.05 6.42 -8.33
C ILE A 37 4.90 7.43 -9.08
N ASN A 38 5.93 7.95 -8.42
CA ASN A 38 6.96 8.76 -9.01
C ASN A 38 8.32 8.25 -8.54
N PHE A 39 8.96 7.41 -9.35
CA PHE A 39 10.22 6.77 -8.99
C PHE A 39 11.21 6.81 -10.16
N LYS A 40 12.33 7.50 -9.97
CA LYS A 40 13.43 7.60 -10.95
C LYS A 40 12.97 7.99 -12.37
N GLY A 41 12.04 8.94 -12.47
CA GLY A 41 11.49 9.42 -13.76
C GLY A 41 10.35 8.58 -14.33
N ILE A 42 10.03 7.43 -13.74
CA ILE A 42 8.84 6.65 -14.07
C ILE A 42 7.65 7.24 -13.31
N LYS A 43 6.62 7.66 -14.06
CA LYS A 43 5.34 8.13 -13.53
C LYS A 43 4.25 7.16 -13.93
N GLN A 44 3.61 6.56 -12.94
CA GLN A 44 2.51 5.63 -13.14
C GLN A 44 1.55 5.75 -11.96
N HIS A 45 0.40 5.11 -12.04
CA HIS A 45 -0.55 5.04 -10.93
C HIS A 45 -1.16 3.66 -10.82
N PHE A 46 -1.71 3.37 -9.64
CA PHE A 46 -2.64 2.27 -9.45
C PHE A 46 -3.73 2.70 -8.47
N ALA A 47 -4.94 2.22 -8.68
CA ALA A 47 -6.08 2.48 -7.82
C ALA A 47 -6.66 1.17 -7.32
N THR A 48 -7.03 1.16 -6.04
CA THR A 48 -7.58 0.00 -5.36
C THR A 48 -8.84 0.35 -4.61
N ARG A 49 -9.77 -0.61 -4.57
CA ARG A 49 -10.86 -0.64 -3.62
C ARG A 49 -10.47 -1.54 -2.46
N ASN A 50 -10.46 -0.98 -1.26
CA ASN A 50 -10.03 -1.64 -0.05
C ASN A 50 -11.24 -1.96 0.82
N THR A 51 -11.41 -3.22 1.17
CA THR A 51 -12.41 -3.67 2.15
C THR A 51 -11.73 -3.84 3.51
N GLN A 52 -12.30 -3.24 4.55
CA GLN A 52 -11.68 -3.17 5.88
C GLN A 52 -12.44 -4.06 6.88
N GLN A 53 -11.70 -4.96 7.53
CA GLN A 53 -12.17 -5.73 8.68
C GLN A 53 -11.35 -5.28 9.90
N ARG A 54 -11.78 -4.17 10.51
CA ARG A 54 -11.06 -3.55 11.62
C ARG A 54 -11.00 -4.47 12.85
N PRO A 55 -9.85 -4.54 13.56
CA PRO A 55 -8.52 -3.98 13.23
C PRO A 55 -7.59 -5.02 12.56
N ALA A 56 -8.13 -6.12 12.03
CA ALA A 56 -7.37 -7.33 11.73
C ALA A 56 -6.94 -7.48 10.27
N ARG A 57 -7.71 -6.95 9.30
CA ARG A 57 -7.48 -7.23 7.88
C ARG A 57 -7.92 -6.10 6.96
N ILE A 58 -7.18 -5.92 5.87
CA ILE A 58 -7.54 -5.06 4.74
C ILE A 58 -7.34 -5.86 3.46
N ASP A 59 -8.38 -6.02 2.67
CA ASP A 59 -8.31 -6.64 1.35
C ASP A 59 -8.32 -5.55 0.28
N MET A 60 -7.37 -5.60 -0.65
CA MET A 60 -7.18 -4.61 -1.71
C MET A 60 -7.51 -5.25 -3.05
N GLU A 61 -8.46 -4.67 -3.77
CA GLU A 61 -8.89 -5.10 -5.10
C GLU A 61 -8.55 -4.04 -6.14
N PHE A 62 -8.00 -4.48 -7.28
CA PHE A 62 -7.68 -3.59 -8.40
C PHE A 62 -8.91 -2.89 -8.96
N THR A 63 -8.76 -1.61 -9.28
CA THR A 63 -9.79 -0.84 -10.00
C THR A 63 -9.25 -0.14 -11.24
N ASP A 64 -8.02 0.38 -11.21
CA ASP A 64 -7.39 1.06 -12.36
C ASP A 64 -5.85 1.05 -12.25
N GLY A 65 -5.15 1.09 -13.39
CA GLY A 65 -3.68 1.11 -13.46
C GLY A 65 -3.08 0.18 -14.54
N PRO A 66 -1.76 -0.05 -14.54
CA PRO A 66 -1.04 -0.78 -15.59
C PRO A 66 -1.14 -2.31 -15.44
N PHE A 67 -2.07 -2.78 -14.61
CA PHE A 67 -2.20 -4.18 -14.24
C PHE A 67 -3.39 -4.81 -14.92
N LYS A 68 -3.22 -6.07 -15.31
CA LYS A 68 -4.33 -6.95 -15.65
C LYS A 68 -4.95 -7.56 -14.40
N LYS A 69 -4.13 -7.85 -13.39
CA LYS A 69 -4.58 -8.27 -12.06
C LYS A 69 -3.72 -7.59 -11.01
N PHE A 70 -4.35 -7.15 -9.93
CA PHE A 70 -3.66 -6.70 -8.73
C PHE A 70 -4.57 -7.00 -7.54
N THR A 71 -4.08 -7.81 -6.61
CA THR A 71 -4.76 -8.05 -5.34
C THR A 71 -3.74 -7.93 -4.22
N GLY A 72 -4.16 -7.32 -3.13
CA GLY A 72 -3.35 -7.15 -1.94
C GLY A 72 -4.12 -7.57 -0.71
N ALA A 73 -3.42 -8.04 0.31
CA ALA A 73 -4.02 -8.28 1.61
C ALA A 73 -3.04 -7.88 2.70
N TRP A 74 -3.55 -7.09 3.64
CA TRP A 74 -2.90 -6.81 4.91
C TRP A 74 -3.53 -7.66 6.00
N ARG A 75 -2.71 -8.30 6.82
CA ARG A 75 -3.13 -8.96 8.05
C ARG A 75 -2.35 -8.39 9.21
N PHE A 76 -3.08 -8.06 10.27
CA PHE A 76 -2.56 -7.54 11.51
C PHE A 76 -2.88 -8.54 12.62
N THR A 77 -1.83 -9.11 13.21
CA THR A 77 -1.97 -10.07 14.32
C THR A 77 -1.40 -9.42 15.57
N ALA A 78 -2.24 -9.20 16.58
CA ALA A 78 -1.76 -8.75 17.89
C ALA A 78 -0.91 -9.85 18.53
N LEU A 79 0.32 -9.52 18.94
CA LEU A 79 1.21 -10.44 19.64
C LEU A 79 1.22 -10.15 21.15
N ARG A 80 1.17 -8.86 21.51
CA ARG A 80 1.08 -8.32 22.88
C ARG A 80 0.53 -6.89 22.83
N ALA A 81 0.30 -6.26 23.98
CA ALA A 81 -0.28 -4.91 24.05
C ALA A 81 0.50 -3.84 23.26
N ASP A 82 1.81 -4.01 23.13
CA ASP A 82 2.75 -3.10 22.47
C ASP A 82 3.44 -3.72 21.24
N ALA A 83 2.99 -4.88 20.75
CA ALA A 83 3.55 -5.47 19.53
C ALA A 83 2.50 -6.15 18.64
N CYS A 84 2.67 -5.93 17.34
CA CYS A 84 1.80 -6.43 16.30
C CYS A 84 2.66 -7.03 15.17
N LYS A 85 2.30 -8.23 14.72
CA LYS A 85 2.82 -8.79 13.47
C LYS A 85 1.99 -8.23 12.31
N ILE A 86 2.69 -7.73 11.31
CA ILE A 86 2.16 -7.21 10.06
C ILE A 86 2.56 -8.16 8.94
N GLU A 87 1.59 -8.59 8.15
CA GLU A 87 1.79 -9.44 6.98
C GLU A 87 1.17 -8.74 5.78
N PHE A 88 1.96 -8.60 4.71
CA PHE A 88 1.51 -8.05 3.44
C PHE A 88 1.69 -9.09 2.36
N ALA A 89 0.59 -9.44 1.70
CA ALA A 89 0.59 -10.27 0.51
C ALA A 89 0.16 -9.43 -0.68
N LEU A 90 0.92 -9.51 -1.78
CA LEU A 90 0.61 -8.82 -3.02
C LEU A 90 0.75 -9.78 -4.19
N HIS A 91 -0.27 -9.84 -5.03
CA HIS A 91 -0.29 -10.59 -6.26
C HIS A 91 -0.63 -9.64 -7.41
N TYR A 92 0.21 -9.60 -8.44
CA TYR A 92 -0.02 -8.74 -9.60
C TYR A 92 0.39 -9.41 -10.91
N GLU A 93 -0.28 -9.02 -11.99
CA GLU A 93 -0.01 -9.42 -13.37
C GLU A 93 -0.07 -8.15 -14.22
N PHE A 94 1.01 -7.82 -14.94
CA PHE A 94 1.02 -6.66 -15.84
C PHE A 94 0.14 -6.89 -17.07
N SER A 95 -0.43 -5.82 -17.62
CA SER A 95 -1.24 -5.92 -18.84
C SER A 95 -0.43 -6.21 -20.11
N SER A 96 0.90 -6.01 -20.09
CA SER A 96 1.81 -6.41 -21.17
C SER A 96 3.24 -6.67 -20.68
N ILE A 97 3.99 -7.47 -21.46
CA ILE A 97 5.40 -7.79 -21.22
C ILE A 97 6.28 -6.53 -21.27
N LEU A 98 5.93 -5.56 -22.13
CA LEU A 98 6.68 -4.31 -22.24
C LEU A 98 6.52 -3.48 -20.96
N LEU A 99 5.30 -3.35 -20.44
CA LEU A 99 5.05 -2.69 -19.16
C LEU A 99 5.80 -3.39 -18.04
N GLU A 100 5.71 -4.72 -17.95
CA GLU A 100 6.46 -5.50 -16.96
C GLU A 100 7.96 -5.16 -16.95
N LYS A 101 8.61 -5.06 -18.12
CA LYS A 101 10.03 -4.73 -18.19
C LYS A 101 10.37 -3.31 -17.71
N ILE A 102 9.47 -2.35 -17.95
CA ILE A 102 9.68 -0.93 -17.60
C ILE A 102 9.36 -0.68 -16.13
N ILE A 103 8.20 -1.15 -15.65
CA ILE A 103 7.66 -0.82 -14.32
C ILE A 103 7.79 -1.97 -13.31
N GLY A 104 8.07 -3.19 -13.74
CA GLY A 104 8.29 -4.35 -12.87
C GLY A 104 9.35 -4.14 -11.79
N PRO A 105 10.53 -3.57 -12.11
CA PRO A 105 11.54 -3.28 -11.09
C PRO A 105 11.05 -2.29 -10.02
N VAL A 106 10.23 -1.31 -10.40
CA VAL A 106 9.64 -0.33 -9.47
C VAL A 106 8.66 -1.03 -8.54
N PHE A 107 7.75 -1.85 -9.06
CA PHE A 107 6.78 -2.58 -8.24
C PHE A 107 7.41 -3.63 -7.33
N SER A 108 8.47 -4.31 -7.79
CA SER A 108 9.25 -5.20 -6.93
C SER A 108 9.87 -4.43 -5.76
N HIS A 109 10.44 -3.26 -6.03
CA HIS A 109 10.96 -2.39 -4.97
C HIS A 109 9.86 -1.92 -4.00
N ILE A 110 8.70 -1.50 -4.52
CA ILE A 110 7.54 -1.13 -3.70
C ILE A 110 7.14 -2.28 -2.78
N ALA A 111 6.89 -3.48 -3.33
CA ALA A 111 6.48 -4.64 -2.56
C ALA A 111 7.47 -5.02 -1.45
N ASN A 112 8.78 -4.94 -1.74
CA ASN A 112 9.84 -5.27 -0.79
C ASN A 112 10.04 -4.20 0.29
N THR A 113 9.72 -2.93 0.02
CA THR A 113 9.95 -1.83 0.97
C THR A 113 8.69 -1.39 1.72
N PHE A 114 7.52 -1.90 1.33
CA PHE A 114 6.26 -1.36 1.83
C PHE A 114 6.09 -1.60 3.32
N VAL A 115 6.27 -2.84 3.78
CA VAL A 115 6.19 -3.22 5.20
C VAL A 115 7.21 -2.43 6.02
N ASP A 116 8.46 -2.39 5.58
CA ASP A 116 9.54 -1.66 6.26
C ASP A 116 9.22 -0.17 6.42
N SER A 117 8.60 0.44 5.41
CA SER A 117 8.22 1.85 5.45
C SER A 117 7.14 2.10 6.52
N PHE A 118 6.18 1.18 6.69
CA PHE A 118 5.19 1.29 7.77
C PHE A 118 5.77 1.04 9.15
N VAL A 119 6.72 0.10 9.28
CA VAL A 119 7.44 -0.12 10.55
C VAL A 119 8.20 1.15 10.94
N LYS A 120 8.98 1.73 10.01
CA LYS A 120 9.67 3.01 10.23
C LYS A 120 8.71 4.15 10.57
N ARG A 121 7.56 4.24 9.89
CA ARG A 121 6.54 5.26 10.18
C ARG A 121 5.93 5.07 11.57
N ALA A 122 5.71 3.83 11.99
CA ALA A 122 5.24 3.51 13.33
C ALA A 122 6.26 3.94 14.40
N ASP A 123 7.55 3.64 14.19
CA ASP A 123 8.62 4.07 15.09
C ASP A 123 8.72 5.61 15.16
N GLN A 124 8.58 6.31 14.04
CA GLN A 124 8.59 7.78 14.04
C GLN A 124 7.40 8.39 14.78
N ARG A 125 6.20 7.78 14.70
CA ARG A 125 4.96 8.34 15.28
C ARG A 125 4.72 7.88 16.72
N TYR A 126 5.18 6.70 17.08
CA TYR A 126 4.86 6.03 18.34
C TYR A 126 6.08 5.46 19.07
N GLY A 127 7.24 5.40 18.42
CA GLY A 127 8.50 5.05 19.08
C GLY A 127 8.79 6.12 20.13
N LYS A 128 8.64 5.75 21.39
CA LYS A 128 9.21 6.52 22.49
C LYS A 128 10.73 6.43 22.34
N GLY A 129 11.39 7.59 22.30
CA GLY A 129 12.84 7.65 22.44
C GLY A 129 13.32 6.96 23.72
#